data_AF-X1BNZ7-F1
#
_entry.id   AF-X1BNZ7-F1
#
_cell.length_a   1.000
_cell.length_b   1.000
_cell.length_c   1.000
_cell.angle_alpha   90.00
_cell.angle_beta   90.00
_cell.angle_gamma   90.00
#
_symmetry.space_group_name_H-M   'P 1'
#
loop_
_entity.id
_entity.type
_entity.pdbx_description
1 polymer ?
#
loop_
_entity_poly.entity_id
_entity_poly.type
_entity_poly.pdbx_seq_one_letter_code
_entity_poly.pdbx_strand_id
1 'polypeptide(L)'
;MRKIINIILAISIVVIILGIIIVIFPTFFNKINQYLSNLSNFITYLGMLFAAFALLIAILAYKSASMRPNLKLDIFTHMSEANGPALLLNRKTKIVSDCRPLTEWYLILENTGEVSAKYPVVQIDFKGAYFTEEDFPGWKAIRHAHALGWFGFQWSPEENMIIHPNLPIQLPTMYFNNKYIDEIPLEINITIVADGFKKKTYNIPVKIEFEEFDE
;
A
#
# COMPACT_ATOMS: atom_id res chain seq x y z
N MET A 1 73.30 -26.65 1.15
CA MET A 1 73.29 -26.30 2.59
C MET A 1 74.00 -24.99 2.92
N ARG A 2 75.29 -24.78 2.59
CA ARG A 2 76.03 -23.52 2.91
C ARG A 2 75.37 -22.21 2.43
N LYS A 3 74.76 -22.17 1.24
CA LYS A 3 74.08 -20.96 0.72
C LYS A 3 72.86 -20.54 1.54
N ILE A 4 72.07 -21.50 2.04
CA ILE A 4 70.87 -21.24 2.85
C ILE A 4 71.29 -20.71 4.23
N ILE A 5 72.36 -21.28 4.82
CA ILE A 5 72.92 -20.82 6.09
C ILE A 5 73.38 -19.37 5.98
N ASN A 6 74.07 -18.99 4.90
CA ASN A 6 74.52 -17.61 4.69
C ASN A 6 73.36 -16.61 4.50
N ILE A 7 72.26 -17.02 3.85
CA ILE A 7 71.06 -16.19 3.71
C ILE A 7 70.38 -15.98 5.07
N ILE A 8 70.23 -17.05 5.86
CA ILE A 8 69.67 -16.95 7.22
C ILE A 8 70.53 -16.02 8.08
N LEU A 9 71.86 -16.18 8.04
CA LEU A 9 72.79 -15.32 8.77
C LEU A 9 72.69 -13.85 8.35
N ALA A 10 72.59 -13.57 7.05
CA ALA A 10 72.41 -12.22 6.54
C ALA A 10 71.10 -11.59 7.02
N ILE A 11 69.99 -12.33 6.99
CA ILE A 11 68.69 -11.88 7.50
C ILE A 11 68.78 -11.62 9.01
N SER A 12 69.38 -12.53 9.77
CA SER A 12 69.55 -12.36 11.22
C SER A 12 70.37 -11.12 11.57
N ILE A 13 71.46 -10.85 10.83
CA ILE A 13 72.28 -9.66 11.02
C ILE A 13 71.46 -8.38 10.74
N VAL A 14 70.69 -8.35 9.65
CA VAL A 14 69.85 -7.21 9.29
C VAL A 14 68.79 -6.96 10.37
N VAL A 15 68.15 -8.00 10.90
CA VAL A 15 67.17 -7.88 11.99
C VAL A 15 67.81 -7.36 13.27
N ILE A 16 69.02 -7.82 13.62
CA ILE A 16 69.75 -7.33 14.81
C ILE A 16 70.12 -5.85 14.64
N ILE A 17 70.62 -5.44 13.47
CA ILE A 17 70.97 -4.04 13.18
C ILE A 17 69.72 -3.15 13.28
N LEU A 18 68.60 -3.58 12.72
CA LEU A 18 67.32 -2.87 12.84
C LEU A 18 66.88 -2.74 14.31
N GLY A 19 67.00 -3.81 15.10
CA GLY A 19 66.71 -3.80 16.53
C GLY A 19 67.58 -2.80 17.31
N ILE A 20 68.88 -2.74 17.01
CA ILE A 20 69.82 -1.78 17.64
C ILE A 20 69.46 -0.34 17.25
N ILE A 21 69.12 -0.07 15.99
CA ILE A 21 68.72 1.27 15.53
C ILE A 21 67.45 1.74 16.26
N ILE A 22 66.50 0.85 16.52
CA ILE A 22 65.28 1.16 17.29
C ILE A 22 65.62 1.54 18.75
N VAL A 23 66.58 0.85 19.37
CA VAL A 23 67.02 1.12 20.75
C VAL A 23 67.84 2.42 20.87
N ILE A 24 68.62 2.77 19.83
CA ILE A 24 69.43 4.00 19.81
C ILE A 24 68.57 5.24 19.51
N PHE A 25 67.52 5.10 18.70
CA PHE A 25 66.60 6.19 18.34
C PHE A 25 65.16 5.97 18.81
N PRO A 26 64.93 5.70 20.11
CA PRO A 26 63.61 5.33 20.62
C PRO A 26 62.60 6.47 20.46
N THR A 27 63.05 7.72 20.56
CA THR A 27 62.22 8.92 20.38
C THR A 27 61.70 9.08 18.96
N PHE A 28 62.49 8.72 17.93
CA PHE A 28 62.10 8.80 16.52
C PHE A 28 61.03 7.76 16.18
N PHE A 29 61.24 6.49 16.57
CA PHE A 29 60.25 5.42 16.36
C PHE A 29 58.98 5.64 17.16
N ASN A 30 59.08 6.13 18.41
CA ASN A 30 57.91 6.50 19.21
C ASN A 30 57.09 7.62 18.55
N LYS A 31 57.76 8.63 17.97
CA LYS A 31 57.09 9.72 17.24
C LYS A 31 56.39 9.21 15.98
N ILE A 32 57.02 8.35 15.17
CA ILE A 32 56.38 7.71 14.01
C ILE A 32 55.18 6.87 14.43
N ASN A 33 55.33 6.04 15.47
CA ASN A 33 54.24 5.19 15.96
C ASN A 33 53.07 6.03 16.50
N GLN A 34 53.35 7.17 17.16
CA GLN A 34 52.34 8.11 17.61
C GLN A 34 51.60 8.78 16.42
N TYR A 35 52.32 9.17 15.36
CA TYR A 35 51.68 9.70 14.13
C TYR A 35 50.80 8.64 13.45
N LEU A 36 51.28 7.40 13.30
CA LEU A 36 50.51 6.31 12.70
C LEU A 36 49.28 5.95 13.54
N SER A 37 49.42 5.92 14.87
CA SER A 37 48.31 5.70 15.79
C SER A 37 47.25 6.81 15.69
N ASN A 38 47.67 8.08 15.66
CA ASN A 38 46.77 9.21 15.47
C ASN A 38 46.04 9.17 14.12
N LEU A 39 46.74 8.79 13.04
CA LEU A 39 46.14 8.62 11.71
C LEU A 39 45.13 7.47 11.70
N SER A 40 45.48 6.34 12.31
CA SER A 40 44.57 5.19 12.45
C SER A 40 43.31 5.56 13.25
N ASN A 41 43.46 6.30 14.35
CA ASN A 41 42.33 6.79 15.13
C ASN A 41 41.46 7.75 14.32
N PHE A 42 42.06 8.67 13.57
CA PHE A 42 41.34 9.58 12.68
C PHE A 42 40.55 8.83 11.61
N ILE A 43 41.17 7.85 10.93
CA ILE A 43 40.50 6.99 9.94
C ILE A 43 39.35 6.22 10.60
N THR A 44 39.55 5.71 11.81
CA THR A 44 38.52 5.00 12.57
C THR A 44 37.32 5.90 12.88
N TYR A 45 37.55 7.12 13.38
CA TYR A 45 36.48 8.08 13.65
C TYR A 45 35.74 8.49 12.38
N LEU A 46 36.46 8.70 11.28
CA LEU A 46 35.85 9.00 10.00
C LEU A 46 35.01 7.82 9.47
N GLY A 47 35.50 6.59 9.65
CA GLY A 47 34.76 5.36 9.34
C GLY A 47 33.49 5.22 10.18
N MET A 48 33.55 5.51 11.48
CA MET A 48 32.38 5.53 12.37
C MET A 48 31.35 6.57 11.92
N LEU A 49 31.80 7.76 11.50
CA LEU A 49 30.92 8.80 10.98
C LEU A 49 30.19 8.33 9.71
N PHE A 50 30.92 7.75 8.74
CA PHE A 50 30.30 7.20 7.54
C PHE A 50 29.34 6.05 7.83
N ALA A 51 29.68 5.16 8.78
CA ALA A 51 28.80 4.09 9.22
C ALA A 51 27.50 4.64 9.85
N ALA A 52 27.58 5.71 10.63
CA ALA A 52 26.41 6.37 11.20
C ALA A 52 25.51 6.98 10.12
N PHE A 53 26.09 7.64 9.11
CA PHE A 53 25.33 8.14 7.96
C PHE A 53 24.68 7.01 7.16
N ALA A 54 25.40 5.93 6.90
CA ALA A 54 24.87 4.75 6.21
C ALA A 54 23.68 4.15 6.96
N LEU A 55 23.77 4.04 8.29
CA LEU A 55 22.67 3.56 9.13
C LEU A 55 21.46 4.50 9.06
N LEU A 56 21.67 5.82 9.13
CA LEU A 56 20.59 6.80 9.03
C LEU A 56 19.88 6.71 7.67
N ILE A 57 20.64 6.65 6.57
CA ILE A 57 20.10 6.48 5.22
C ILE A 57 19.33 5.15 5.12
N ALA A 58 19.86 4.07 5.70
CA ALA A 58 19.19 2.77 5.71
C ALA A 58 17.84 2.82 6.46
N ILE A 59 17.77 3.52 7.59
CA ILE A 59 16.52 3.70 8.35
C ILE A 59 15.50 4.51 7.52
N LEU A 60 15.92 5.59 6.86
CA LEU A 60 15.04 6.40 6.02
C LEU A 60 14.53 5.61 4.80
N ALA A 61 15.42 4.86 4.15
CA ALA A 61 15.07 4.01 3.03
C ALA A 61 14.08 2.91 3.46
N TYR A 62 14.32 2.27 4.62
CA TYR A 62 13.40 1.29 5.18
C TYR A 62 12.04 1.89 5.49
N LYS A 63 11.99 3.09 6.08
CA LYS A 63 10.73 3.81 6.36
C LYS A 63 9.97 4.07 5.06
N SER A 64 10.64 4.56 4.02
CA SER A 64 10.04 4.83 2.71
C SER A 64 9.53 3.56 2.02
N ALA A 65 10.31 2.48 2.06
CA ALA A 65 9.95 1.19 1.47
C ALA A 65 8.79 0.49 2.22
N SER A 66 8.61 0.79 3.51
CA SER A 66 7.56 0.18 4.34
C SER A 66 6.21 0.92 4.28
N MET A 67 6.16 2.07 3.60
CA MET A 67 4.91 2.82 3.41
C MET A 67 3.92 1.99 2.59
N ARG A 68 2.63 2.10 2.94
CA ARG A 68 1.55 1.38 2.26
C ARG A 68 0.50 2.35 1.75
N PRO A 69 -0.12 2.08 0.59
CA PRO A 69 -1.24 2.87 0.11
C PRO A 69 -2.41 2.78 1.10
N ASN A 70 -3.32 3.76 1.06
CA ASN A 70 -4.51 3.78 1.90
C ASN A 70 -5.75 4.09 1.06
N LEU A 71 -6.33 3.05 0.46
CA LEU A 71 -7.54 3.17 -0.33
C LEU A 71 -8.79 3.33 0.55
N LYS A 72 -9.71 4.17 0.06
CA LYS A 72 -11.03 4.46 0.61
C LYS A 72 -12.02 4.57 -0.57
N LEU A 73 -13.17 3.92 -0.46
CA LEU A 73 -14.26 4.07 -1.41
C LEU A 73 -15.38 4.88 -0.76
N ASP A 74 -15.70 6.01 -1.35
CA ASP A 74 -16.83 6.85 -0.97
C ASP A 74 -17.99 6.64 -1.96
N ILE A 75 -19.20 6.53 -1.42
CA ILE A 75 -20.42 6.30 -2.19
C ILE A 75 -21.36 7.48 -1.98
N PHE A 76 -21.75 8.11 -3.08
CA PHE A 76 -22.64 9.26 -3.10
C PHE A 76 -23.92 8.93 -3.86
N THR A 77 -25.02 9.46 -3.37
CA THR A 77 -26.32 9.42 -4.05
C THR A 77 -26.65 10.81 -4.59
N HIS A 78 -27.12 10.88 -5.83
CA HIS A 78 -27.47 12.16 -6.45
C HIS A 78 -28.52 12.90 -5.62
N MET A 79 -28.24 14.18 -5.32
CA MET A 79 -29.17 15.08 -4.61
C MET A 79 -29.77 14.49 -3.32
N SER A 80 -28.98 13.69 -2.59
CA SER A 80 -29.36 13.15 -1.28
C SER A 80 -28.70 13.92 -0.15
N GLU A 81 -29.45 14.19 0.93
CA GLU A 81 -28.88 14.63 2.21
C GLU A 81 -28.25 13.46 3.00
N ALA A 82 -28.40 12.22 2.51
CA ALA A 82 -27.84 11.05 3.18
C ALA A 82 -26.32 10.97 2.98
N ASN A 83 -25.61 10.82 4.09
CA ASN A 83 -24.19 10.48 4.08
C ASN A 83 -24.02 8.97 3.76
N GLY A 84 -24.08 8.61 2.47
CA GLY A 84 -23.81 7.25 2.00
C GLY A 84 -24.80 6.71 0.96
N PRO A 85 -24.81 5.38 0.75
CA PRO A 85 -25.73 4.74 -0.18
C PRO A 85 -27.17 4.86 0.34
N ALA A 86 -28.05 5.32 -0.54
CA ALA A 86 -29.46 5.48 -0.26
C ALA A 86 -30.29 5.10 -1.50
N LEU A 87 -31.51 4.60 -1.28
CA LEU A 87 -32.45 4.25 -2.34
C LEU A 87 -33.87 4.68 -1.97
N LEU A 88 -34.63 5.12 -2.98
CA LEU A 88 -36.05 5.41 -2.87
C LEU A 88 -36.87 4.24 -3.41
N LEU A 89 -37.63 3.58 -2.56
CA LEU A 89 -38.42 2.39 -2.89
C LEU A 89 -39.92 2.69 -2.84
N ASN A 90 -40.65 2.06 -3.74
CA ASN A 90 -42.09 1.96 -3.63
C ASN A 90 -42.45 1.12 -2.41
N ARG A 91 -43.29 1.65 -1.52
CA ARG A 91 -43.67 0.94 -0.28
C ARG A 91 -44.34 -0.42 -0.52
N LYS A 92 -45.11 -0.56 -1.60
CA LYS A 92 -45.90 -1.77 -1.90
C LYS A 92 -45.09 -2.79 -2.70
N THR A 93 -44.41 -2.33 -3.75
CA THR A 93 -43.71 -3.24 -4.69
C THR A 93 -42.25 -3.48 -4.31
N LYS A 94 -41.66 -2.67 -3.42
CA LYS A 94 -40.21 -2.64 -3.11
C LYS A 94 -39.31 -2.41 -4.33
N ILE A 95 -39.89 -1.88 -5.41
CA ILE A 95 -39.15 -1.49 -6.60
C ILE A 95 -38.57 -0.09 -6.37
N VAL A 96 -37.31 0.10 -6.74
CA VAL A 96 -36.65 1.41 -6.71
C VAL A 96 -37.29 2.33 -7.75
N SER A 97 -37.56 3.58 -7.37
CA SER A 97 -38.12 4.61 -8.24
C SER A 97 -37.37 4.71 -9.58
N ASP A 98 -38.09 5.00 -10.67
CA ASP A 98 -37.47 5.32 -11.96
C ASP A 98 -37.05 6.80 -12.03
N CYS A 99 -37.61 7.63 -11.15
CA CYS A 99 -37.33 9.06 -11.09
C CYS A 99 -36.28 9.37 -10.01
N ARG A 100 -35.26 10.15 -10.39
CA ARG A 100 -34.29 10.74 -9.45
C ARG A 100 -34.99 11.63 -8.41
N PRO A 101 -34.43 11.82 -7.20
CA PRO A 101 -33.12 11.35 -6.69
C PRO A 101 -33.15 9.91 -6.15
N LEU A 102 -32.02 9.43 -5.60
CA LEU A 102 -31.92 8.14 -4.87
C LEU A 102 -32.10 6.86 -5.73
N THR A 103 -31.73 6.93 -7.00
CA THR A 103 -31.82 5.78 -7.94
C THR A 103 -30.46 5.33 -8.46
N GLU A 104 -29.39 6.03 -8.10
CA GLU A 104 -28.05 5.81 -8.64
C GLU A 104 -26.96 6.10 -7.60
N TRP A 105 -25.90 5.29 -7.62
CA TRP A 105 -24.74 5.44 -6.74
C TRP A 105 -23.50 5.79 -7.54
N TYR A 106 -22.88 6.91 -7.16
CA TYR A 106 -21.58 7.34 -7.64
C TYR A 106 -20.52 6.87 -6.68
N LEU A 107 -19.53 6.13 -7.19
CA LEU A 107 -18.48 5.54 -6.37
C LEU A 107 -17.15 6.22 -6.71
N ILE A 108 -16.53 6.82 -5.70
CA ILE A 108 -15.23 7.48 -5.83
C ILE A 108 -14.20 6.68 -5.03
N LEU A 109 -13.20 6.16 -5.73
CA LEU A 109 -12.08 5.45 -5.12
C LEU A 109 -10.90 6.41 -4.97
N GLU A 110 -10.55 6.69 -3.71
CA GLU A 110 -9.48 7.62 -3.35
C GLU A 110 -8.34 6.88 -2.65
N ASN A 111 -7.11 7.33 -2.90
CA ASN A 111 -5.95 6.97 -2.11
C ASN A 111 -5.58 8.12 -1.16
N THR A 112 -5.88 7.93 0.12
CA THR A 112 -5.58 8.89 1.21
C THR A 112 -4.20 8.64 1.85
N GLY A 113 -3.41 7.71 1.29
CA GLY A 113 -2.07 7.39 1.76
C GLY A 113 -0.99 8.21 1.06
N GLU A 114 0.26 8.05 1.47
CA GLU A 114 1.40 8.79 0.90
C GLU A 114 2.03 8.11 -0.33
N VAL A 115 1.71 6.85 -0.58
CA VAL A 115 2.24 6.05 -1.69
C VAL A 115 1.13 5.55 -2.59
N SER A 116 1.46 5.32 -3.87
CA SER A 116 0.47 4.94 -4.88
C SER A 116 0.01 3.48 -4.71
N ALA A 117 -1.28 3.22 -4.96
CA ALA A 117 -1.84 1.87 -4.98
C ALA A 117 -1.83 1.34 -6.42
N LYS A 118 -1.41 0.08 -6.62
CA LYS A 118 -1.41 -0.55 -7.95
C LYS A 118 -2.47 -1.64 -8.02
N TYR A 119 -3.10 -1.78 -9.18
CA TYR A 119 -4.09 -2.82 -9.46
C TYR A 119 -5.23 -2.88 -8.44
N PRO A 120 -5.94 -1.75 -8.20
CA PRO A 120 -7.06 -1.73 -7.29
C PRO A 120 -8.21 -2.63 -7.80
N VAL A 121 -8.83 -3.38 -6.91
CA VAL A 121 -10.03 -4.17 -7.18
C VAL A 121 -11.04 -3.83 -6.10
N VAL A 122 -12.28 -3.56 -6.53
CA VAL A 122 -13.40 -3.26 -5.63
C VAL A 122 -14.48 -4.30 -5.84
N GLN A 123 -14.91 -4.93 -4.77
CA GLN A 123 -16.02 -5.89 -4.75
C GLN A 123 -17.14 -5.33 -3.88
N ILE A 124 -18.37 -5.46 -4.34
CA ILE A 124 -19.58 -5.09 -3.62
C ILE A 124 -20.48 -6.32 -3.58
N ASP A 125 -20.69 -6.85 -2.37
CA ASP A 125 -21.62 -7.94 -2.12
C ASP A 125 -22.88 -7.39 -1.44
N PHE A 126 -24.02 -7.52 -2.10
CA PHE A 126 -25.33 -7.13 -1.60
C PHE A 126 -25.92 -8.23 -0.72
N LYS A 127 -26.49 -7.84 0.42
CA LYS A 127 -27.30 -8.71 1.28
C LYS A 127 -28.73 -8.21 1.24
N GLY A 128 -29.64 -9.06 0.77
CA GLY A 128 -31.06 -8.70 0.65
C GLY A 128 -31.47 -8.13 -0.71
N ALA A 129 -30.59 -8.16 -1.72
CA ALA A 129 -30.92 -7.80 -3.08
C ALA A 129 -30.21 -8.71 -4.08
N TYR A 130 -30.90 -9.02 -5.17
CA TYR A 130 -30.41 -9.84 -6.26
C TYR A 130 -30.69 -9.15 -7.60
N PHE A 131 -29.77 -9.33 -8.53
CA PHE A 131 -29.68 -8.59 -9.77
C PHE A 131 -29.39 -9.54 -10.94
N THR A 132 -29.57 -9.05 -12.15
CA THR A 132 -29.11 -9.75 -13.36
C THR A 132 -27.62 -9.51 -13.59
N GLU A 133 -27.00 -10.31 -14.46
CA GLU A 133 -25.58 -10.16 -14.80
C GLU A 133 -25.28 -8.80 -15.45
N GLU A 134 -26.25 -8.24 -16.17
CA GLU A 134 -26.11 -7.03 -16.98
C GLU A 134 -26.55 -5.74 -16.26
N ASP A 135 -27.06 -5.85 -15.01
CA ASP A 135 -27.66 -4.72 -14.29
C ASP A 135 -26.69 -3.57 -14.00
N PHE A 136 -25.39 -3.86 -13.88
CA PHE A 136 -24.36 -2.87 -13.56
C PHE A 136 -23.25 -2.85 -14.61
N PRO A 137 -23.42 -2.09 -15.71
CA PRO A 137 -22.38 -1.94 -16.72
C PRO A 137 -21.05 -1.46 -16.15
N GLY A 138 -19.95 -2.08 -16.59
CA GLY A 138 -18.60 -1.82 -16.05
C GLY A 138 -18.29 -2.58 -14.74
N TRP A 139 -19.26 -3.34 -14.21
CA TRP A 139 -19.05 -4.26 -13.09
C TRP A 139 -19.25 -5.69 -13.55
N LYS A 140 -18.31 -6.57 -13.20
CA LYS A 140 -18.41 -8.00 -13.47
C LYS A 140 -19.16 -8.71 -12.36
N ALA A 141 -20.22 -9.44 -12.68
CA ALA A 141 -20.90 -10.29 -11.70
C ALA A 141 -19.97 -11.45 -11.26
N ILE A 142 -19.83 -11.65 -9.95
CA ILE A 142 -18.88 -12.61 -9.35
C ILE A 142 -19.51 -13.57 -8.33
N ARG A 143 -20.68 -13.24 -7.77
CA ARG A 143 -21.40 -14.13 -6.85
C ARG A 143 -22.86 -14.28 -7.22
N HIS A 144 -23.29 -15.54 -7.26
CA HIS A 144 -24.61 -15.93 -7.71
C HIS A 144 -25.30 -16.80 -6.64
N ALA A 145 -26.59 -16.56 -6.41
CA ALA A 145 -27.43 -17.26 -5.45
C ALA A 145 -28.52 -18.07 -6.16
N HIS A 146 -28.10 -19.08 -6.94
CA HIS A 146 -29.01 -19.99 -7.66
C HIS A 146 -30.18 -19.25 -8.35
N ALA A 147 -31.43 -19.60 -8.06
CA ALA A 147 -32.60 -19.03 -8.71
C ALA A 147 -32.88 -17.57 -8.36
N LEU A 148 -32.20 -16.99 -7.36
CA LEU A 148 -32.42 -15.62 -6.91
C LEU A 148 -31.68 -14.60 -7.77
N GLY A 149 -30.54 -14.97 -8.38
CA GLY A 149 -29.74 -14.10 -9.24
C GLY A 149 -28.38 -13.74 -8.65
N TRP A 150 -27.77 -12.66 -9.15
CA TRP A 150 -26.44 -12.20 -8.78
C TRP A 150 -26.51 -11.20 -7.63
N PHE A 151 -25.61 -11.33 -6.66
CA PHE A 151 -25.54 -10.44 -5.51
C PHE A 151 -24.13 -9.92 -5.24
N GLY A 152 -23.13 -10.34 -6.00
CA GLY A 152 -21.76 -9.86 -5.86
C GLY A 152 -21.24 -9.32 -7.17
N PHE A 153 -20.71 -8.11 -7.15
CA PHE A 153 -20.20 -7.41 -8.32
C PHE A 153 -18.79 -6.90 -8.07
N GLN A 154 -17.92 -7.01 -9.08
CA GLN A 154 -16.53 -6.62 -9.02
C GLN A 154 -16.20 -5.62 -10.11
N TRP A 155 -15.61 -4.51 -9.70
CA TRP A 155 -14.87 -3.63 -10.59
C TRP A 155 -13.39 -3.98 -10.51
N SER A 156 -12.78 -4.16 -11.67
CA SER A 156 -11.35 -4.32 -11.84
C SER A 156 -10.90 -3.52 -13.06
N PRO A 157 -9.76 -2.82 -13.00
CA PRO A 157 -9.23 -2.09 -14.13
C PRO A 157 -8.80 -3.06 -15.24
N GLU A 158 -9.01 -2.67 -16.50
CA GLU A 158 -8.60 -3.46 -17.67
C GLU A 158 -7.08 -3.41 -17.90
N GLU A 159 -6.43 -2.32 -17.48
CA GLU A 159 -4.99 -2.09 -17.64
C GLU A 159 -4.27 -1.93 -16.29
N ASN A 160 -2.95 -1.71 -16.34
CA ASN A 160 -2.06 -1.51 -15.17
C ASN A 160 -2.33 -0.20 -14.41
N MET A 161 -3.57 -0.02 -13.93
CA MET A 161 -4.04 1.19 -13.29
C MET A 161 -3.35 1.40 -11.94
N ILE A 162 -2.96 2.65 -11.71
CA ILE A 162 -2.32 3.12 -10.49
C ILE A 162 -3.16 4.29 -9.94
N ILE A 163 -3.49 4.23 -8.65
CA ILE A 163 -4.15 5.33 -7.95
C ILE A 163 -3.10 6.06 -7.12
N HIS A 164 -2.74 7.24 -7.60
CA HIS A 164 -1.84 8.14 -6.91
C HIS A 164 -2.53 8.81 -5.71
N PRO A 165 -1.77 9.20 -4.68
CA PRO A 165 -2.28 10.04 -3.60
C PRO A 165 -2.96 11.29 -4.15
N ASN A 166 -4.12 11.65 -3.59
CA ASN A 166 -4.90 12.86 -3.94
C ASN A 166 -5.39 12.91 -5.40
N LEU A 167 -5.35 11.81 -6.13
CA LEU A 167 -5.93 11.68 -7.48
C LEU A 167 -7.03 10.61 -7.44
N PRO A 168 -8.23 10.96 -6.97
CA PRO A 168 -9.34 10.03 -6.91
C PRO A 168 -9.81 9.66 -8.32
N ILE A 169 -10.37 8.45 -8.45
CA ILE A 169 -11.01 7.99 -9.67
C ILE A 169 -12.48 7.73 -9.41
N GLN A 170 -13.31 8.03 -10.40
CA GLN A 170 -14.71 7.65 -10.40
C GLN A 170 -14.85 6.25 -11.01
N LEU A 171 -15.47 5.33 -10.28
CA LEU A 171 -15.82 4.01 -10.79
C LEU A 171 -17.15 4.08 -11.57
N PRO A 172 -17.48 3.07 -12.39
CA PRO A 172 -18.75 3.04 -13.10
C PRO A 172 -19.93 3.19 -12.14
N THR A 173 -20.84 4.11 -12.45
CA THR A 173 -22.05 4.38 -11.67
C THR A 173 -22.95 3.14 -11.63
N MET A 174 -23.48 2.80 -10.46
CA MET A 174 -24.48 1.75 -10.32
C MET A 174 -25.88 2.37 -10.38
N TYR A 175 -26.70 1.91 -11.34
CA TYR A 175 -28.07 2.36 -11.53
C TYR A 175 -29.04 1.30 -10.98
N PHE A 176 -29.96 1.74 -10.13
CA PHE A 176 -30.92 0.88 -9.43
C PHE A 176 -32.36 1.12 -9.88
N ASN A 177 -32.60 1.98 -10.87
CA ASN A 177 -33.94 2.27 -11.34
C ASN A 177 -34.67 0.99 -11.78
N ASN A 178 -35.92 0.85 -11.33
CA ASN A 178 -36.76 -0.32 -11.56
C ASN A 178 -36.21 -1.65 -11.01
N LYS A 179 -35.22 -1.63 -10.10
CA LYS A 179 -34.71 -2.84 -9.44
C LYS A 179 -35.54 -3.18 -8.21
N TYR A 180 -35.80 -4.47 -8.02
CA TYR A 180 -36.50 -5.00 -6.85
C TYR A 180 -35.52 -5.27 -5.71
N ILE A 181 -35.86 -4.80 -4.50
CA ILE A 181 -35.09 -5.06 -3.28
C ILE A 181 -35.88 -6.04 -2.40
N ASP A 182 -35.29 -7.21 -2.14
CA ASP A 182 -36.02 -8.33 -1.53
C ASP A 182 -36.15 -8.16 -0.01
N GLU A 183 -35.03 -7.93 0.66
CA GLU A 183 -34.95 -7.80 2.12
C GLU A 183 -34.56 -6.38 2.53
N ILE A 184 -35.21 -5.90 3.60
CA ILE A 184 -34.93 -4.62 4.24
C ILE A 184 -34.66 -4.93 5.72
N PRO A 185 -33.54 -4.47 6.31
CA PRO A 185 -32.57 -3.53 5.74
C PRO A 185 -31.69 -4.15 4.65
N LEU A 186 -31.43 -3.37 3.60
CA LEU A 186 -30.42 -3.70 2.58
C LEU A 186 -29.03 -3.32 3.13
N GLU A 187 -28.11 -4.28 3.12
CA GLU A 187 -26.72 -4.06 3.50
C GLU A 187 -25.80 -4.36 2.33
N ILE A 188 -24.71 -3.61 2.22
CA ILE A 188 -23.63 -3.90 1.28
C ILE A 188 -22.33 -4.17 2.02
N ASN A 189 -21.60 -5.19 1.60
CA ASN A 189 -20.23 -5.44 2.01
C ASN A 189 -19.30 -5.00 0.89
N ILE A 190 -18.46 -4.01 1.18
CA ILE A 190 -17.46 -3.52 0.25
C ILE A 190 -16.12 -4.13 0.62
N THR A 191 -15.45 -4.74 -0.35
CA THR A 191 -14.09 -5.26 -0.22
C THR A 191 -13.18 -4.56 -1.21
N ILE A 192 -12.11 -3.95 -0.70
CA ILE A 192 -11.07 -3.29 -1.51
C ILE A 192 -9.77 -4.07 -1.36
N VAL A 193 -9.15 -4.38 -2.49
CA VAL A 193 -7.86 -5.05 -2.59
C VAL A 193 -6.98 -4.27 -3.57
N ALA A 194 -5.68 -4.19 -3.31
CA ALA A 194 -4.69 -3.65 -4.23
C ALA A 194 -3.31 -4.21 -3.86
N ASP A 195 -2.33 -4.08 -4.75
CA ASP A 195 -0.94 -4.43 -4.42
C ASP A 195 -0.35 -3.45 -3.38
N GLY A 196 0.42 -3.99 -2.43
CA GLY A 196 0.94 -3.25 -1.28
C GLY A 196 -0.13 -2.81 -0.26
N PHE A 197 -1.42 -3.02 -0.53
CA PHE A 197 -2.55 -2.62 0.31
C PHE A 197 -3.01 -3.78 1.20
N LYS A 198 -3.29 -3.50 2.48
CA LYS A 198 -3.98 -4.48 3.34
C LYS A 198 -5.45 -4.50 2.95
N LYS A 199 -5.94 -5.65 2.48
CA LYS A 199 -7.37 -5.88 2.20
C LYS A 199 -8.24 -5.27 3.29
N LYS A 200 -9.17 -4.42 2.88
CA LYS A 200 -10.21 -3.86 3.76
C LYS A 200 -11.56 -4.37 3.32
N THR A 201 -12.35 -4.78 4.31
CA THR A 201 -13.75 -5.12 4.13
C THR A 201 -14.56 -4.37 5.17
N TYR A 202 -15.63 -3.71 4.75
CA TYR A 202 -16.54 -2.99 5.63
C TYR A 202 -17.97 -3.16 5.14
N ASN A 203 -18.90 -3.12 6.09
CA ASN A 203 -20.32 -3.22 5.86
C ASN A 203 -20.92 -1.82 5.95
N ILE A 204 -21.78 -1.47 4.98
CA ILE A 204 -22.54 -0.23 4.99
C ILE A 204 -24.03 -0.57 4.89
N PRO A 205 -24.87 -0.09 5.82
CA PRO A 205 -26.31 -0.15 5.64
C PRO A 205 -26.75 0.85 4.57
N VAL A 206 -27.65 0.43 3.68
CA VAL A 206 -28.25 1.32 2.69
C VAL A 206 -29.45 2.01 3.34
N LYS A 207 -29.49 3.35 3.27
CA LYS A 207 -30.66 4.10 3.73
C LYS A 207 -31.81 3.90 2.74
N ILE A 208 -32.92 3.37 3.23
CA ILE A 208 -34.13 3.17 2.43
C ILE A 208 -35.14 4.26 2.76
N GLU A 209 -35.54 5.02 1.75
CA GLU A 209 -36.66 5.95 1.81
C GLU A 209 -37.84 5.32 1.08
N PHE A 210 -39.05 5.52 1.61
CA PHE A 210 -40.26 4.93 1.05
C PHE A 210 -41.21 6.00 0.54
N GLU A 211 -41.69 5.83 -0.68
CA GLU A 211 -42.74 6.65 -1.28
C GLU A 211 -43.81 5.74 -1.91
N GLU A 212 -45.03 6.25 -2.05
CA GLU A 212 -46.06 5.62 -2.86
C GLU A 212 -46.14 6.38 -4.18
N PHE A 213 -45.76 5.72 -5.27
CA PHE A 213 -45.92 6.22 -6.63
C PHE A 213 -46.67 5.17 -7.45
N ASP A 214 -47.50 5.65 -8.38
CA ASP A 214 -48.19 4.80 -9.35
C ASP A 214 -47.18 4.26 -10.37
N GLU A 215 -47.34 3.00 -10.79
CA GLU A 215 -46.51 2.35 -11.81
C GLU A 215 -46.62 3.03 -13.19
#